data_AF-A0A4U0UGG2-F1
#
_entry.id   AF-A0A4U0UGG2-F1
#
_cell.length_a   1.000
_cell.length_b   1.000
_cell.length_c   1.000
_cell.angle_alpha   90.00
_cell.angle_beta   90.00
_cell.angle_gamma   90.00
#
_symmetry.space_group_name_H-M   'P 1'
#
loop_
_entity.id
_entity.type
_entity.pdbx_description
1 polymer ?
#
loop_
_entity_poly.entity_id
_entity_poly.type
_entity_poly.pdbx_seq_one_letter_code
_entity_poly.pdbx_strand_id
1 'polypeptide(L)' 'MSDADLGSLKVERERLMRDLHHTCQWGAGERWGDAPTETGMSRLSLSDTDKTARDWFAETTSALGCKLITDAMGNQFA' A
#
# COMPACT_ATOMS: atom_id res chain seq x y z
N MET A 1 9.58 -24.74 -6.95
CA MET A 1 9.31 -24.60 -5.51
C MET A 1 8.46 -25.77 -5.09
N SER A 2 8.88 -26.46 -4.03
CA SER A 2 8.13 -27.51 -3.37
C SER A 2 7.19 -26.93 -2.30
N ASP A 3 6.24 -27.72 -1.81
CA ASP A 3 5.35 -27.31 -0.72
C ASP A 3 6.11 -27.00 0.58
N ALA A 4 7.24 -27.68 0.80
CA ALA A 4 8.14 -27.40 1.92
C ALA A 4 8.80 -26.02 1.77
N ASP A 5 9.17 -25.62 0.55
CA ASP A 5 9.73 -24.29 0.27
C ASP A 5 8.68 -23.20 0.56
N LEU A 6 7.42 -23.42 0.17
CA LEU A 6 6.31 -22.51 0.44
C LEU A 6 6.02 -22.38 1.95
N GLY A 7 6.01 -23.48 2.69
CA GLY A 7 5.78 -23.48 4.14
C GLY A 7 6.87 -22.76 4.93
N SER A 8 8.07 -22.60 4.35
CA SER A 8 9.18 -21.88 4.98
C SER A 8 9.13 -20.37 4.80
N LEU A 9 8.30 -19.86 3.88
CA LEU A 9 8.21 -18.44 3.58
C LEU A 9 7.80 -17.64 4.81
N LYS A 10 8.46 -16.48 5.00
CA LYS A 10 8.17 -15.53 6.06
C LYS A 10 7.89 -14.16 5.45
N VAL A 11 6.98 -13.42 6.08
CA VAL A 11 6.78 -12.00 5.77
C VAL A 11 8.03 -11.23 6.17
N GLU A 12 8.51 -10.37 5.27
CA GLU A 12 9.55 -9.41 5.57
C GLU A 12 8.92 -8.23 6.32
N ARG A 13 9.18 -8.17 7.63
CA ARG A 13 8.48 -7.27 8.56
C ARG A 13 8.91 -5.82 8.38
N GLU A 14 10.18 -5.59 8.08
CA GLU A 14 10.72 -4.23 7.95
C GLU A 14 10.17 -3.55 6.69
N ARG A 15 10.14 -4.27 5.56
CA ARG A 15 9.55 -3.84 4.30
C ARG A 15 8.07 -3.54 4.47
N LEU A 16 7.32 -4.41 5.15
CA LEU A 16 5.90 -4.17 5.42
C LEU A 16 5.69 -2.85 6.18
N MET A 17 6.42 -2.64 7.28
CA MET A 17 6.30 -1.42 8.08
C MET A 17 6.75 -0.17 7.32
N ARG A 18 7.84 -0.28 6.55
CA ARG A 18 8.34 0.82 5.72
C ARG A 18 7.33 1.23 4.67
N ASP A 19 6.75 0.28 3.94
CA ASP A 19 5.80 0.57 2.87
C ASP A 19 4.49 1.14 3.44
N LEU A 20 4.03 0.63 4.59
CA LEU A 20 2.89 1.21 5.31
C LEU A 20 3.11 2.69 5.60
N HIS A 21 4.21 3.05 6.24
CA HIS A 21 4.51 4.46 6.56
C HIS A 21 4.82 5.30 5.32
N HIS A 22 5.44 4.73 4.28
CA HIS A 22 5.66 5.41 3.02
C HIS A 22 4.33 5.83 2.39
N THR A 23 3.35 4.93 2.30
CA THR A 23 2.06 5.25 1.70
C THR A 23 1.19 6.18 2.54
N CYS A 24 1.44 6.30 3.85
CA CYS A 24 0.78 7.29 4.72
C CYS A 24 1.06 8.75 4.31
N GLN A 25 2.12 9.02 3.53
CA GLN A 25 2.40 10.36 3.03
C GLN A 25 1.27 10.91 2.12
N TRP A 26 0.49 10.03 1.48
CA TRP A 26 -0.65 10.40 0.65
C TRP A 26 -1.92 10.43 1.50
N GLY A 27 -2.19 11.59 2.09
CA GLY A 27 -3.31 11.78 3.02
C GLY A 27 -2.88 11.71 4.48
N ALA A 28 -1.70 12.24 4.82
CA ALA A 28 -1.32 12.47 6.21
C ALA A 28 -2.34 13.38 6.90
N GLY A 29 -2.81 12.98 8.08
CA GLY A 29 -3.76 13.71 8.90
C GLY A 29 -3.09 14.53 10.00
N GLU A 30 -3.83 14.79 11.07
CA GLU A 30 -3.36 15.60 12.19
C GLU A 30 -2.11 15.02 12.86
N ARG A 31 -1.12 15.86 13.12
CA ARG A 31 0.10 15.50 13.84
C ARG A 31 -0.14 15.59 15.34
N TRP A 32 0.33 14.58 16.08
CA TRP A 32 0.21 14.53 17.54
C TRP A 32 1.56 14.43 18.26
N GLY A 33 2.66 14.30 17.53
CA GLY A 33 4.02 14.26 18.09
C GLY A 33 5.11 14.67 17.08
N ASP A 34 6.36 14.60 17.54
CA ASP A 34 7.54 15.09 16.82
C ASP A 34 8.11 14.05 15.84
N ALA A 35 7.87 12.75 16.07
CA ALA A 35 8.40 11.73 15.18
C ALA A 35 7.71 11.78 13.80
N PRO A 36 8.39 11.34 12.72
CA PRO A 36 7.83 11.39 11.38
C PRO A 36 6.51 10.63 11.22
N THR A 37 6.29 9.58 12.02
CA THR A 37 5.13 8.70 11.97
C THR A 37 4.02 9.09 12.95
N GLU A 38 4.21 10.13 13.77
CA GLU A 38 3.24 10.58 14.78
C GLU A 38 2.17 11.49 14.17
N THR A 39 1.47 10.95 13.16
CA THR A 39 0.40 11.60 12.41
C THR A 39 -0.79 10.66 12.22
N GLY A 40 -1.99 11.21 12.06
CA GLY A 40 -3.18 10.48 11.64
C GLY A 40 -3.25 10.28 10.12
N MET A 41 -4.42 9.88 9.62
CA MET A 41 -4.70 9.76 8.18
C MET A 41 -6.00 10.47 7.82
N SER A 42 -6.00 11.16 6.69
CA SER A 42 -7.15 11.79 6.05
C SER A 42 -7.09 11.53 4.54
N ARG A 43 -7.57 10.36 4.12
CA ARG A 43 -7.65 9.95 2.72
C ARG A 43 -9.07 9.50 2.40
N LEU A 44 -9.88 10.43 1.91
CA LEU A 44 -11.25 10.17 1.49
C LEU A 44 -11.27 9.47 0.13
N SER A 45 -12.28 8.63 -0.12
CA SER A 45 -12.45 7.95 -1.40
C SER A 45 -12.58 8.94 -2.56
N LEU A 46 -11.98 8.59 -3.70
CA LEU A 46 -12.01 9.38 -4.95
C LEU A 46 -11.34 10.76 -4.87
N SER A 47 -10.56 11.02 -3.82
CA SER A 47 -9.69 12.20 -3.73
C SER A 47 -8.38 11.99 -4.51
N ASP A 48 -7.64 13.08 -4.76
CA ASP A 48 -6.33 13.00 -5.42
C ASP A 48 -5.33 12.14 -4.62
N THR A 49 -5.43 12.16 -3.28
CA THR A 49 -4.58 11.33 -2.42
C THR A 49 -4.98 9.85 -2.46
N ASP A 50 -6.27 9.53 -2.62
CA ASP A 50 -6.75 8.16 -2.91
C ASP A 50 -6.25 7.68 -4.27
N LYS A 51 -6.34 8.52 -5.31
CA LYS A 51 -5.78 8.22 -6.63
C LYS A 51 -4.29 7.91 -6.56
N THR A 52 -3.50 8.75 -5.89
CA THR A 52 -2.04 8.56 -5.78
C THR A 52 -1.70 7.23 -5.11
N ALA A 53 -2.40 6.87 -4.05
CA ALA A 53 -2.20 5.59 -3.36
C ALA A 53 -2.57 4.38 -4.25
N ARG A 54 -3.65 4.49 -5.02
CA ARG A 54 -4.11 3.45 -5.96
C ARG A 54 -3.20 3.29 -7.17
N ASP A 55 -2.64 4.39 -7.67
CA ASP A 55 -1.66 4.39 -8.75
C ASP A 55 -0.37 3.71 -8.28
N TRP A 56 0.12 4.05 -7.08
CA TRP A 56 1.29 3.37 -6.50
C TRP A 56 1.07 1.86 -6.31
N PHE A 57 -0.12 1.45 -5.83
CA PHE A 57 -0.47 0.03 -5.70
C PHE A 57 -0.50 -0.68 -7.06
N ALA A 58 -1.11 -0.04 -8.07
CA ALA A 58 -1.16 -0.53 -9.44
C ALA A 58 0.24 -0.75 -10.03
N GLU A 59 1.13 0.24 -9.89
CA GLU A 59 2.50 0.18 -10.37
C GLU A 59 3.31 -0.90 -9.64
N THR A 60 3.21 -0.94 -8.32
CA THR A 60 3.95 -1.90 -7.48
C THR A 60 3.57 -3.34 -7.81
N THR A 61 2.27 -3.63 -7.91
CA THR A 61 1.79 -4.98 -8.24
C THR A 61 2.12 -5.38 -9.67
N SER A 62 1.98 -4.46 -10.64
CA SER A 62 2.39 -4.71 -12.02
C SER A 62 3.89 -5.02 -12.14
N ALA A 63 4.73 -4.31 -11.37
CA ALA A 63 6.17 -4.57 -11.33
C ALA A 63 6.52 -5.94 -10.71
N LEU A 64 5.66 -6.48 -9.85
CA LEU A 64 5.77 -7.84 -9.29
C LEU A 64 5.23 -8.92 -10.26
N GLY A 65 4.69 -8.53 -11.42
CA GLY A 65 4.15 -9.43 -12.44
C GLY A 65 2.66 -9.74 -12.29
N CYS A 66 1.94 -9.02 -11.43
CA CYS A 66 0.48 -9.13 -11.33
C CYS A 66 -0.23 -8.57 -12.56
N LYS A 67 -1.42 -9.11 -12.85
CA LYS A 67 -2.33 -8.54 -13.86
C LYS A 67 -3.38 -7.71 -13.13
N LEU A 68 -3.22 -6.40 -13.15
CA LEU A 68 -4.19 -5.49 -12.56
C LEU A 68 -5.49 -5.44 -13.37
N ILE A 69 -6.62 -5.61 -12.70
CA ILE A 69 -7.98 -5.46 -13.24
C ILE A 69 -8.72 -4.43 -12.38
N THR A 70 -9.33 -3.45 -13.02
CA THR A 70 -10.20 -2.46 -12.37
C THR A 70 -11.63 -2.64 -12.87
N ASP A 71 -12.58 -2.77 -11.95
CA ASP A 71 -14.01 -2.88 -12.32
C ASP A 71 -14.68 -1.51 -12.51
N ALA A 72 -15.96 -1.53 -12.88
CA ALA A 72 -16.74 -0.31 -13.09
C ALA A 72 -16.93 0.55 -11.82
N MET A 73 -16.74 -0.03 -10.63
CA MET A 73 -16.87 0.66 -9.35
C MET A 73 -15.53 1.21 -8.83
N GLY A 74 -14.42 0.96 -9.54
CA GLY A 74 -13.09 1.38 -9.13
C GLY A 74 -12.41 0.44 -8.13
N ASN A 75 -12.89 -0.80 -7.98
CA ASN A 75 -12.18 -1.82 -7.22
C ASN A 75 -10.98 -2.33 -8.02
N GLN A 76 -9.83 -2.51 -7.37
CA GLN A 76 -8.59 -3.02 -7.98
C GLN A 76 -8.34 -4.47 -7.54
N PHE A 77 -8.05 -5.34 -8.51
CA PHE A 77 -7.68 -6.73 -8.30
C PHE A 77 -6.30 -6.95 -8.93
N ALA A 78 -5.31 -7.33 -8.13
CA ALA A 78 -3.93 -7.57 -8.55
C ALA A 78 -3.54 -9.04 -8.34
#